data_AF-A0ABD0QNQ4-F1
#
_entry.id   AF-A0ABD0QNQ4-F1
#
_cell.length_a   1.000
_cell.length_b   1.000
_cell.length_c   1.000
_cell.angle_alpha   90.00
_cell.angle_beta   90.00
_cell.angle_gamma   90.00
#
_symmetry.space_group_name_H-M   'P 1'
#
loop_
_entity.id
_entity.type
_entity.pdbx_description
1 polymer ?
#
loop_
_entity_poly.entity_id
_entity_poly.type
_entity_poly.pdbx_seq_one_letter_code
_entity_poly.pdbx_strand_id
1 'polypeptide(L)'
;AEFVEKHRAELIRRVSLVEPIADDMKPLIGDEKYQTILKSQTSHAQMRALLDFLTTPKLKEKLYQSLVKHEWFLVDDLERSG
;
A
#
# COMPACT_ATOMS: atom_id res chain seq x y z
N ALA A 1 6.72 0.05 9.43
CA ALA A 1 5.77 1.01 10.00
C ALA A 1 4.63 0.25 10.67
N GLU A 2 4.39 0.52 11.96
CA GLU A 2 3.26 -0.04 12.72
C GLU A 2 1.90 0.40 12.14
N PHE A 3 1.85 1.61 11.58
CA PHE A 3 0.70 2.17 10.86
C PHE A 3 0.08 1.19 9.84
N VAL A 4 0.91 0.57 8.99
CA VAL A 4 0.42 -0.30 7.90
C VAL A 4 -0.27 -1.55 8.44
N GLU A 5 0.23 -2.10 9.56
CA GLU A 5 -0.38 -3.26 10.20
C GLU A 5 -1.67 -2.86 10.91
N LYS A 6 -1.63 -1.77 11.67
CA LYS A 6 -2.77 -1.25 12.43
C LYS A 6 -3.96 -0.92 11.52
N HIS A 7 -3.70 -0.32 10.36
CA HIS A 7 -4.73 0.15 9.44
C HIS A 7 -4.93 -0.75 8.22
N ARG A 8 -4.43 -1.99 8.23
CA ARG A 8 -4.44 -2.90 7.07
C ARG A 8 -5.83 -3.02 6.41
N ALA A 9 -6.89 -3.18 7.21
CA ALA A 9 -8.25 -3.31 6.70
C ALA A 9 -8.77 -2.04 6.02
N GLU A 10 -8.48 -0.87 6.61
CA GLU A 10 -8.88 0.42 6.07
C GLU A 10 -8.11 0.75 4.80
N LEU A 11 -6.81 0.45 4.76
CA LEU A 11 -5.97 0.61 3.57
C LEU A 11 -6.52 -0.20 2.39
N ILE A 12 -6.94 -1.46 2.61
CA ILE A 12 -7.55 -2.28 1.55
C ILE A 12 -8.86 -1.67 1.03
N ARG A 13 -9.65 -1.03 1.89
CA ARG A 13 -10.99 -0.53 1.55
C ARG A 13 -11.00 0.87 0.96
N ARG A 14 -10.06 1.71 1.37
CA ARG A 14 -10.12 3.16 1.12
C ARG A 14 -9.07 3.65 0.14
N VAL A 15 -7.98 2.91 -0.06
CA VAL A 15 -6.96 3.30 -1.05
C VAL A 15 -7.53 3.11 -2.46
N SER A 16 -7.48 4.17 -3.24
CA SER A 16 -7.95 4.21 -4.62
C SER A 16 -6.79 4.23 -5.62
N LEU A 17 -5.70 4.91 -5.27
CA LEU A 17 -4.51 5.12 -6.10
C LEU A 17 -3.47 4.01 -5.90
N VAL A 18 -3.87 2.75 -6.08
CA VAL A 18 -2.97 1.60 -5.85
C VAL A 18 -1.89 1.48 -6.92
N GLU A 19 -2.18 1.82 -8.18
CA GLU A 19 -1.19 1.77 -9.27
C GLU A 19 0.03 2.67 -9.03
N PRO A 20 -0.12 3.98 -8.75
CA PRO A 20 1.03 4.83 -8.48
C PRO A 20 1.76 4.47 -7.17
N ILE A 21 1.06 3.85 -6.21
CA ILE A 21 1.70 3.28 -5.02
C ILE A 21 2.54 2.04 -5.41
N ALA A 22 2.01 1.17 -6.26
CA ALA A 22 2.72 0.00 -6.76
C ALA A 22 3.96 0.40 -7.58
N ASP A 23 3.89 1.48 -8.37
CA ASP A 23 5.02 2.04 -9.11
C ASP A 23 6.16 2.47 -8.17
N ASP A 24 5.83 3.19 -7.09
CA ASP A 24 6.82 3.60 -6.09
C ASP A 24 7.43 2.39 -5.35
N MET A 25 6.68 1.30 -5.23
CA MET A 25 7.10 0.05 -4.57
C MET A 25 7.91 -0.86 -5.50
N LYS A 26 7.73 -0.76 -6.82
CA LYS A 26 8.35 -1.60 -7.84
C LYS A 26 9.86 -1.81 -7.65
N PRO A 27 10.68 -0.79 -7.34
CA PRO A 27 12.13 -0.98 -7.14
C PRO A 27 12.49 -1.89 -5.97
N LEU A 28 11.60 -2.06 -4.98
CA LEU A 28 11.83 -2.90 -3.80
C LEU A 28 11.18 -4.28 -3.91
N ILE A 29 10.02 -4.39 -4.58
CA ILE A 29 9.29 -5.67 -4.70
C ILE A 29 9.65 -6.45 -5.97
N GLY A 30 10.24 -5.79 -6.97
CA GLY A 30 10.59 -6.37 -8.27
C GLY A 30 9.40 -6.51 -9.23
N ASP A 31 9.71 -6.73 -10.51
CA ASP A 31 8.72 -6.79 -11.59
C ASP A 31 7.67 -7.89 -11.41
N GLU A 32 8.05 -9.07 -10.90
CA GLU A 32 7.12 -10.20 -10.74
C GLU A 32 5.98 -9.87 -9.77
N LYS A 33 6.32 -9.32 -8.59
CA LYS A 33 5.34 -8.92 -7.58
C LYS A 33 4.53 -7.73 -8.06
N TYR A 34 5.18 -6.76 -8.69
CA TYR A 34 4.50 -5.61 -9.30
C TYR A 34 3.44 -6.02 -10.33
N GLN A 35 3.79 -6.92 -11.25
CA GLN A 35 2.85 -7.46 -12.24
C GLN A 35 1.70 -8.24 -11.58
N THR A 36 1.97 -8.96 -10.49
CA THR A 36 0.93 -9.66 -9.72
C THR A 36 -0.08 -8.69 -9.11
N ILE A 37 0.38 -7.55 -8.61
CA ILE A 37 -0.50 -6.47 -8.11
C ILE A 37 -1.36 -5.96 -9.26
N LEU A 38 -0.76 -5.51 -10.37
CA LEU A 38 -1.50 -4.91 -11.49
C LEU A 38 -2.52 -5.84 -12.17
N LYS A 39 -2.26 -7.15 -12.19
CA LYS A 39 -3.21 -8.14 -12.74
C LYS A 39 -4.48 -8.32 -11.89
N SER A 40 -4.52 -7.78 -10.67
CA SER A 40 -5.70 -7.86 -9.82
C SER A 40 -6.82 -6.95 -10.33
N GLN A 41 -8.05 -7.48 -10.33
CA GLN A 41 -9.21 -6.85 -11.01
C GLN A 41 -9.74 -5.56 -10.36
N THR A 42 -9.45 -5.32 -9.08
CA THR A 42 -9.98 -4.17 -8.32
C THR A 42 -8.88 -3.55 -7.46
N SER A 43 -8.98 -2.25 -7.19
CA SER A 43 -8.06 -1.54 -6.27
C SER A 43 -7.96 -2.25 -4.91
N HIS A 44 -9.08 -2.74 -4.38
CA HIS A 44 -9.11 -3.53 -3.15
C HIS A 44 -8.24 -4.80 -3.22
N ALA A 45 -8.35 -5.55 -4.32
CA ALA A 45 -7.56 -6.75 -4.53
C ALA A 45 -6.07 -6.42 -4.76
N GLN A 46 -5.79 -5.35 -5.52
CA GLN A 46 -4.44 -4.84 -5.74
C GLN A 46 -3.78 -4.46 -4.41
N MET A 47 -4.48 -3.71 -3.57
CA MET A 47 -3.95 -3.26 -2.28
C MET A 47 -3.75 -4.43 -1.31
N ARG A 48 -4.65 -5.41 -1.31
CA ARG A 48 -4.47 -6.66 -0.55
C ARG A 48 -3.19 -7.39 -0.99
N ALA A 49 -3.00 -7.60 -2.28
CA ALA A 49 -1.82 -8.25 -2.82
C ALA A 49 -0.53 -7.49 -2.44
N LEU A 50 -0.56 -6.16 -2.54
CA LEU A 50 0.58 -5.31 -2.15
C LEU A 50 0.94 -5.51 -0.67
N LEU A 51 -0.06 -5.49 0.21
CA LEU A 51 0.13 -5.67 1.66
C LEU A 51 0.68 -7.08 2.00
N ASP A 52 0.27 -8.11 1.26
CA ASP A 52 0.77 -9.48 1.44
C ASP A 52 2.26 -9.63 1.11
N PHE A 53 2.83 -8.73 0.30
CA PHE A 53 4.25 -8.74 -0.04
C PHE A 53 5.15 -8.03 0.98
N LEU A 54 4.60 -7.41 2.03
CA LEU A 54 5.35 -6.61 3.01
C LEU A 54 6.09 -7.43 4.06
N THR A 55 7.05 -8.23 3.63
CA THR A 55 7.80 -9.14 4.50
C THR A 55 8.86 -8.46 5.37
N THR A 56 9.23 -7.22 5.07
CA THR A 56 10.31 -6.50 5.77
C THR A 56 9.86 -5.13 6.30
N PRO A 57 10.46 -4.62 7.39
CA PRO A 57 10.18 -3.28 7.89
C PRO A 57 10.40 -2.18 6.84
N LYS A 58 11.43 -2.32 6.00
CA LYS A 58 11.76 -1.40 4.92
C LYS A 58 10.63 -1.29 3.88
N LEU A 59 10.00 -2.40 3.52
CA LEU A 59 8.85 -2.40 2.61
C LEU A 59 7.65 -1.67 3.24
N LYS A 60 7.39 -1.92 4.53
CA LYS A 60 6.30 -1.23 5.26
C LYS A 60 6.52 0.28 5.33
N GLU A 61 7.77 0.70 5.55
CA GLU A 61 8.13 2.12 5.57
C GLU A 61 7.99 2.76 4.18
N LYS A 62 8.46 2.08 3.12
CA LYS A 62 8.29 2.57 1.76
C LYS A 62 6.82 2.70 1.36
N LEU A 63 5.99 1.73 1.73
CA LEU A 63 4.54 1.81 1.49
C LEU A 63 3.95 3.01 2.22
N TYR A 64 4.30 3.21 3.49
CA TYR A 64 3.84 4.37 4.26
C TYR A 64 4.19 5.70 3.57
N GLN A 65 5.44 5.86 3.11
CA GLN A 65 5.86 7.05 2.37
C GLN A 65 5.06 7.25 1.08
N SER A 66 4.76 6.16 0.36
CA SER A 66 3.97 6.23 -0.87
C SER A 66 2.50 6.57 -0.59
N LEU A 67 1.92 6.05 0.50
CA LEU A 67 0.58 6.42 0.97
C LEU A 67 0.51 7.91 1.33
N VAL A 68 1.50 8.44 2.05
CA VAL A 68 1.56 9.88 2.36
C VAL A 68 1.64 10.74 1.08
N LYS A 69 2.34 10.25 0.05
CA LYS A 69 2.52 10.96 -1.22
C LYS A 69 1.25 11.00 -2.07
N HIS A 70 0.53 9.88 -2.20
CA HIS A 70 -0.60 9.75 -3.11
C HIS A 70 -1.96 9.87 -2.43
N GLU A 71 -2.06 9.47 -1.17
CA GLU A 71 -3.31 9.33 -0.41
C GLU A 71 -3.22 10.10 0.92
N TRP A 72 -2.63 11.30 0.90
CA TRP A 72 -2.35 12.10 2.11
C TRP A 72 -3.56 12.26 3.03
N PHE A 73 -4.74 12.59 2.47
CA PHE A 73 -5.97 12.76 3.24
C PHE A 73 -6.40 11.48 3.96
N LEU A 74 -6.21 10.31 3.33
CA LEU A 74 -6.52 9.03 3.96
C LEU A 74 -5.53 8.74 5.09
N VAL A 75 -4.25 9.06 4.92
CA VAL A 75 -3.25 8.86 5.98
C VAL A 75 -3.57 9.76 7.18
N ASP A 76 -3.82 11.05 6.97
CA ASP A 76 -4.17 12.00 8.05
C ASP A 76 -5.45 11.56 8.80
N ASP A 77 -6.47 11.08 8.09
CA ASP A 77 -7.68 10.52 8.68
C ASP A 77 -7.39 9.30 9.57
N LEU A 78 -6.59 8.35 9.07
CA LEU A 78 -6.27 7.11 9.78
C LEU A 78 -5.36 7.36 10.99
N GLU A 79 -4.41 8.30 10.90
CA GLU A 79 -3.56 8.69 12.02
C GLU A 79 -4.35 9.36 13.15
N ARG A 80 -5.37 10.16 12.82
CA ARG A 80 -6.25 10.81 13.82
C ARG A 80 -7.27 9.85 14.44
N SER A 81 -7.63 8.80 13.72
CA SER A 81 -8.64 7.81 14.14
C SER A 81 -8.04 6.61 14.89
N GLY A 82 -6.73 6.61 15.15
CA GLY A 82 -5.96 5.49 15.66
C GLY A 82 -5.60 5.56 17.13
#